data_AF-A0A7V9GHH2-F1
#
_entry.id   AF-A0A7V9GHH2-F1
#
_cell.length_a   1.000
_cell.length_b   1.000
_cell.length_c   1.000
_cell.angle_alpha   90.00
_cell.angle_beta   90.00
_cell.angle_gamma   90.00
#
_symmetry.space_group_name_H-M   'P 1'
#
loop_
_entity.id
_entity.type
_entity.pdbx_description
1 polymer ?
#
loop_
_entity_poly.entity_id
_entity_poly.type
_entity_poly.pdbx_seq_one_letter_code
_entity_poly.pdbx_strand_id
1 'polypeptide(L)' 'MVVEVDGRSPVPPFEQLRGQLAGAIGAGRLPPGERLPTLRQLAADLGLAPNTVGRAYRELELAGLI' A
#
# COMPACT_ATOMS: atom_id res chain seq x y z
N MET A 1 10.34 4.84 1.36
CA MET A 1 9.30 4.34 2.31
C MET A 1 9.49 2.84 2.45
N VAL A 2 9.45 2.31 3.68
CA VAL A 2 9.47 0.87 3.95
C VAL A 2 8.03 0.44 4.24
N VAL A 3 7.52 -0.51 3.47
CA VAL A 3 6.22 -1.15 3.70
C VAL A 3 6.46 -2.63 3.80
N GLU A 4 5.82 -3.29 4.76
CA GLU A 4 5.98 -4.72 5.02
C GLU A 4 4.62 -5.37 5.23
N VAL A 5 4.52 -6.68 4.98
CA VAL A 5 3.31 -7.45 5.27
C VAL A 5 3.68 -8.63 6.14
N ASP A 6 3.00 -8.77 7.28
CA ASP A 6 3.12 -9.96 8.12
C ASP A 6 2.06 -10.98 7.70
N GLY A 7 2.50 -12.09 7.11
CA GLY A 7 1.63 -13.20 6.71
C GLY A 7 1.03 -13.99 7.88
N ARG A 8 1.50 -13.78 9.12
CA ARG A 8 0.94 -14.40 10.33
C ARG A 8 -0.08 -13.51 11.04
N SER A 9 -0.19 -12.26 10.62
CA SER A 9 -1.16 -11.32 11.18
C SER A 9 -2.58 -11.76 10.81
N PRO A 10 -3.56 -11.60 11.72
CA PRO A 10 -4.98 -11.79 11.39
C PRO A 10 -5.51 -10.72 10.44
N VAL A 11 -4.76 -9.62 10.25
CA VAL A 11 -5.15 -8.53 9.33
C VAL A 11 -4.83 -8.95 7.89
N PRO A 12 -5.77 -8.86 6.95
CA PRO A 12 -5.52 -9.19 5.56
C PRO A 12 -4.38 -8.34 4.96
N PRO A 13 -3.52 -8.91 4.08
CA PRO A 13 -2.40 -8.20 3.46
C PRO A 13 -2.74 -6.85 2.80
N PHE A 14 -3.88 -6.77 2.11
CA PHE A 14 -4.30 -5.52 1.46
C PHE A 14 -4.60 -4.41 2.49
N GLU A 15 -5.12 -4.78 3.66
CA GLU A 15 -5.47 -3.84 4.71
C GLU A 15 -4.23 -3.37 5.47
N GLN A 16 -3.29 -4.28 5.74
CA GLN A 16 -1.96 -3.92 6.26
C GLN A 16 -1.26 -2.91 5.35
N LEU A 17 -1.26 -3.17 4.05
CA LEU A 17 -0.68 -2.31 3.03
C LEU A 17 -1.37 -0.94 2.98
N ARG A 18 -2.71 -0.93 2.90
CA ARG A 18 -3.51 0.31 2.88
C ARG A 18 -3.25 1.16 4.11
N GLY A 19 -3.24 0.56 5.31
CA GLY A 19 -3.03 1.28 6.56
C GLY A 19 -1.66 1.94 6.64
N GLN A 20 -0.60 1.23 6.24
CA GLN A 20 0.76 1.77 6.22
C GLN A 20 0.90 2.92 5.23
N LEU A 21 0.36 2.77 4.02
CA LEU A 21 0.38 3.83 3.00
C LEU A 21 -0.40 5.06 3.45
N ALA A 22 -1.63 4.88 3.94
CA ALA A 22 -2.44 5.99 4.46
C ALA A 22 -1.73 6.71 5.62
N GLY A 23 -1.11 5.97 6.54
CA GLY A 23 -0.33 6.54 7.64
C GLY A 23 0.92 7.28 7.16
N ALA A 24 1.60 6.81 6.12
CA ALA A 24 2.74 7.50 5.52
C ALA A 24 2.33 8.79 4.81
N ILE A 25 1.22 8.79 4.08
CA ILE A 25 0.64 9.96 3.41
C ILE A 25 0.20 10.99 4.44
N GLY A 26 -0.57 10.59 5.46
CA GLY A 26 -1.03 11.48 6.53
C GLY A 26 0.12 12.08 7.36
N ALA A 27 1.25 11.38 7.47
CA ALA A 27 2.46 11.88 8.12
C ALA A 27 3.34 12.76 7.19
N GLY A 28 2.92 13.01 5.94
CA GLY A 28 3.69 13.78 4.96
C GLY A 28 4.96 13.09 4.44
N ARG A 29 5.13 11.79 4.72
CA ARG A 29 6.27 10.98 4.23
C ARG A 29 6.09 10.49 2.79
N LEU A 30 4.86 10.61 2.28
CA LEU A 30 4.50 10.48 0.88
C LEU A 30 3.77 11.76 0.48
N PRO A 31 4.50 12.80 0.05
CA PRO A 31 3.87 14.03 -0.39
C PRO A 31 3.02 13.79 -1.65
N PRO A 32 1.93 14.57 -1.85
CA PRO A 32 1.14 14.50 -3.06
C PRO A 32 2.01 14.65 -4.32
N GLY A 33 1.82 13.74 -5.28
CA GLY A 33 2.60 13.72 -6.52
C GLY A 33 3.91 12.92 -6.44
N GLU A 34 4.30 12.41 -5.26
CA GLU A 34 5.39 11.42 -5.19
C GLU A 34 4.96 10.12 -5.86
N ARG A 35 5.84 9.57 -6.71
CA ARG A 35 5.53 8.37 -7.47
C ARG A 35 5.55 7.15 -6.55
N LEU A 36 4.38 6.54 -6.39
CA LEU A 36 4.29 5.21 -5.81
C LEU A 36 4.93 4.16 -6.74
N PRO A 37 5.47 3.06 -6.19
CA PRO A 37 5.89 1.93 -7.01
C PRO A 37 4.71 1.40 -7.82
N THR A 38 5.01 0.86 -8.99
CA THR A 38 3.96 0.23 -9.81
C THR A 38 3.36 -0.97 -9.08
N LEU A 39 2.12 -1.32 -9.43
CA LEU A 39 1.43 -2.49 -8.85
C LEU A 39 2.25 -3.77 -8.91
N ARG A 40 2.88 -4.03 -10.06
CA ARG A 40 3.69 -5.24 -10.27
C ARG A 40 4.98 -5.21 -9.48
N GLN A 41 5.62 -4.04 -9.39
CA GLN A 41 6.86 -3.88 -8.64
C GLN A 41 6.61 -4.10 -7.15
N LEU A 42 5.63 -3.40 -6.57
CA LEU A 42 5.32 -3.54 -5.15
C LEU A 42 4.83 -4.95 -4.79
N ALA A 43 4.08 -5.59 -5.69
CA ALA A 43 3.67 -6.97 -5.51
C ALA A 43 4.87 -7.93 -5.47
N ALA A 44 5.85 -7.74 -6.36
CA ALA A 44 7.08 -8.53 -6.35
C ALA A 44 7.90 -8.28 -5.09
N ASP A 45 8.08 -7.02 -4.69
CA ASP A 45 8.87 -6.63 -3.51
C ASP A 45 8.28 -7.20 -2.21
N LEU A 46 6.94 -7.27 -2.11
CA LEU A 46 6.22 -7.78 -0.93
C LEU A 46 5.88 -9.28 -1.01
N GLY A 47 6.16 -9.95 -2.12
CA GLY A 47 5.74 -11.34 -2.34
C GLY A 47 4.21 -11.52 -2.37
N LEU A 48 3.46 -10.50 -2.82
CA LEU A 48 2.00 -10.49 -2.85
C LEU A 48 1.46 -10.72 -4.26
N ALA A 49 0.19 -11.16 -4.33
CA ALA A 49 -0.54 -11.14 -5.59
C ALA A 49 -0.78 -9.68 -6.04
N PRO A 50 -0.62 -9.35 -7.35
CA PRO A 50 -0.88 -8.00 -7.87
C PRO A 50 -2.29 -7.48 -7.55
N ASN A 51 -3.29 -8.36 -7.50
CA ASN A 51 -4.67 -7.99 -7.16
C ASN A 51 -4.81 -7.49 -5.72
N THR A 52 -4.00 -8.01 -4.79
CA THR A 52 -3.98 -7.58 -3.38
C THR A 52 -3.47 -6.15 -3.26
N VAL A 53 -2.37 -5.83 -3.96
CA VAL A 53 -1.82 -4.47 -4.03
C VAL A 53 -2.82 -3.55 -4.76
N GLY A 54 -3.43 -4.04 -5.83
CA GLY A 54 -4.45 -3.32 -6.61
C GLY A 54 -5.65 -2.89 -5.78
N ARG A 55 -6.12 -3.78 -4.91
CA ARG A 55 -7.17 -3.46 -3.96
C ARG A 55 -6.76 -2.36 -3.00
N ALA A 56 -5.56 -2.44 -2.41
CA ALA A 56 -5.08 -1.41 -1.49
C ALA A 56 -4.97 -0.03 -2.15
N TYR A 57 -4.41 0.04 -3.36
CA TYR A 57 -4.31 1.29 -4.12
C TYR A 57 -5.69 1.86 -4.46
N ARG A 58 -6.62 1.02 -4.95
CA ARG A 58 -7.99 1.45 -5.24
C ARG A 58 -8.68 2.03 -4.00
N GLU A 59 -8.52 1.40 -2.83
CA GLU A 59 -9.13 1.92 -1.60
C GLU A 59 -8.51 3.25 -1.14
N LEU A 60 -7.21 3.49 -1.40
CA LEU A 60 -6.56 4.78 -1.14
C LEU A 60 -7.02 5.87 -2.12
N GLU A 61 -7.16 5.53 -3.41
CA GLU A 61 -7.68 6.43 -4.45
C GLU A 61 -9.12 6.84 -4.14
N LEU A 62 -9.98 5.89 -3.76
CA LEU A 62 -11.36 6.16 -3.32
C LEU A 62 -11.41 7.04 -2.05
N ALA A 63 -10.39 6.96 -1.20
CA ALA A 63 -10.25 7.81 -0.02
C ALA A 63 -9.61 9.19 -0.34
N GLY A 64 -9.24 9.45 -1.59
CA GLY A 64 -8.59 10.69 -2.02
C GLY A 64 -7.17 10.88 -1.49
N LEU A 65 -6.48 9.80 -1.12
CA LEU A 65 -5.13 9.83 -0.57
C LEU A 65 -4.04 9.75 -1.62
N ILE A 66 -4.33 9.18 -2.81
CA ILE A 66 -3.40 9.00 -3.93
C ILE A 66 -4.06 9.35 -5.26
#